data_AF-A0A518VBT9-F1
#
_entry.id   AF-A0A518VBT9-F1
#
_cell.length_a   1.000
_cell.length_b   1.000
_cell.length_c   1.000
_cell.angle_alpha   90.00
_cell.angle_beta   90.00
_cell.angle_gamma   90.00
#
_symmetry.space_group_name_H-M   'P 1'
#
loop_
_entity.id
_entity.type
_entity.pdbx_description
1 polymer ?
#
loop_
_entity_poly.entity_id
_entity_poly.type
_entity_poly.pdbx_seq_one_letter_code
_entity_poly.pdbx_strand_id
1 'polypeptide(L)'
;MYVQSQKDAQGQLEIVVFGEKIQLNSNNVALLTGSWADVLKPGDLPQGISFCLEGELTTGLGFYPEDHVTFSKGKNGTSLNFKVSSIYHYHEWDGIFSLDYTIQKRKRVLQQSDQFTFVAHVQREDCTHLRFFFELQPTEEQSLVEILEMAMIRLSELEGYDCQHEDPEF
;
A
#
# COMPACT_ATOMS: atom_id res chain seq x y z
N MET A 1 5.35 23.41 -2.79
CA MET A 1 5.02 22.25 -3.62
C MET A 1 6.29 21.45 -3.78
N TYR A 2 6.42 20.37 -3.01
CA TYR A 2 7.66 19.59 -2.91
C TYR A 2 7.76 18.46 -3.94
N VAL A 3 6.62 18.05 -4.50
CA VAL A 3 6.55 17.07 -5.60
C VAL A 3 6.01 17.74 -6.85
N GLN A 4 6.67 17.53 -7.98
CA GLN A 4 6.28 18.08 -9.28
C GLN A 4 6.19 16.95 -10.30
N SER A 5 5.11 16.94 -11.09
CA SER A 5 4.97 16.06 -12.26
C SER A 5 5.17 16.87 -13.53
N GLN A 6 6.12 16.48 -14.36
CA GLN A 6 6.40 17.12 -15.64
C GLN A 6 6.53 16.09 -16.75
N LYS A 7 6.65 16.56 -17.99
CA LYS A 7 7.07 15.73 -19.12
C LYS A 7 8.46 16.15 -19.55
N ASP A 8 9.34 15.18 -19.81
CA ASP A 8 10.65 15.44 -20.37
C ASP A 8 10.55 15.90 -21.85
N ALA A 9 11.71 16.13 -22.48
CA ALA A 9 11.78 16.56 -23.87
C ALA A 9 11.22 15.51 -24.86
N GLN A 10 11.10 14.25 -24.43
CA GLN A 10 10.56 13.13 -25.17
C GLN A 10 9.07 12.88 -24.86
N GLY A 11 8.48 13.67 -23.95
CA GLY A 11 7.09 13.54 -23.53
C GLY A 11 6.85 12.48 -22.46
N GLN A 12 7.89 11.86 -21.91
CA GLN A 12 7.80 10.87 -20.83
C GLN A 12 7.54 11.56 -19.49
N LEU A 13 6.74 10.92 -18.64
CA LEU A 13 6.45 11.43 -17.30
C LEU A 13 7.73 11.45 -16.46
N GLU A 14 8.00 12.58 -15.83
CA GLU A 14 9.02 12.73 -14.80
C GLU A 14 8.38 13.21 -13.51
N ILE A 15 8.77 12.60 -12.40
CA ILE A 15 8.39 13.05 -11.06
C ILE A 15 9.65 13.54 -10.35
N VAL A 16 9.57 14.77 -9.84
CA VAL A 16 10.65 15.43 -9.11
C VAL A 16 10.20 15.65 -7.67
N VAL A 17 10.99 15.15 -6.72
CA VAL A 17 10.76 15.27 -5.27
C VAL A 17 11.94 16.07 -4.70
N PHE A 18 11.68 17.22 -4.10
CA PHE A 18 12.73 18.13 -3.58
C PHE A 18 13.85 18.47 -4.59
N GLY A 19 13.53 18.52 -5.88
CA GLY A 19 14.50 18.83 -6.94
C GLY A 19 15.23 17.60 -7.50
N GLU A 20 15.02 16.42 -6.92
CA GLU A 20 15.60 15.16 -7.39
C GLU A 20 14.58 14.34 -8.19
N LYS A 21 15.01 13.77 -9.31
CA LYS A 21 14.16 12.89 -10.12
C LYS A 21 14.04 11.54 -9.42
N ILE A 22 12.81 11.10 -9.17
CA ILE A 22 12.56 9.76 -8.63
C ILE A 22 12.28 8.78 -9.76
N GLN A 23 12.60 7.51 -9.51
CA GLN A 23 12.41 6.45 -10.49
C GLN A 23 10.93 6.13 -10.67
N LEU A 24 10.56 5.72 -11.89
CA LEU A 24 9.28 5.12 -12.18
C LEU A 24 9.47 3.63 -12.43
N ASN A 25 8.55 2.80 -11.93
CA ASN A 25 8.52 1.40 -12.32
C ASN A 25 7.92 1.22 -13.73
N SER A 26 7.90 -0.02 -14.21
CA SER A 26 7.38 -0.40 -15.53
C SER A 26 5.92 -0.04 -15.78
N ASN A 27 5.15 0.27 -14.72
CA ASN A 27 3.75 0.67 -14.78
C ASN A 27 3.55 2.19 -14.61
N ASN A 28 4.62 2.99 -14.73
CA ASN A 28 4.61 4.44 -14.48
C ASN A 28 4.17 4.82 -13.05
N VAL A 29 4.43 3.96 -12.07
CA VAL A 29 4.24 4.27 -10.65
C VAL A 29 5.55 4.81 -10.10
N ALA A 30 5.49 5.92 -9.37
CA ALA A 30 6.67 6.57 -8.83
C ALA A 30 7.15 5.85 -7.56
N LEU A 31 8.45 5.52 -7.52
CA LEU A 31 9.09 4.86 -6.40
C LEU A 31 9.46 5.91 -5.35
N LEU A 32 8.81 5.84 -4.18
CA LEU A 32 9.04 6.75 -3.07
C LEU A 32 9.80 6.00 -1.97
N THR A 33 10.99 6.46 -1.61
CA THR A 33 11.72 5.91 -0.48
C THR A 33 11.14 6.38 0.86
N GLY A 34 11.40 5.65 1.95
CA GLY A 34 11.02 6.08 3.30
C GLY A 34 11.53 7.48 3.66
N SER A 35 12.76 7.82 3.26
CA SER A 35 13.33 9.16 3.49
C SER A 35 12.55 10.29 2.83
N TRP A 36 11.92 10.04 1.67
CA TRP A 36 11.04 11.02 1.05
C TRP A 36 9.66 11.06 1.70
N ALA A 37 9.15 9.93 2.17
CA ALA A 37 7.90 9.92 2.91
C ALA A 37 7.97 10.81 4.17
N ASP A 38 9.10 10.81 4.89
CA ASP A 38 9.31 11.61 6.12
C ASP A 38 9.10 13.11 5.95
N VAL A 39 9.43 13.64 4.77
CA VAL A 39 9.44 15.08 4.51
C VAL A 39 8.22 15.54 3.71
N LEU A 40 7.34 14.62 3.33
CA LEU A 40 6.16 14.91 2.52
C LEU A 40 4.87 14.87 3.34
N LYS A 41 3.93 15.73 2.94
CA LYS A 41 2.54 15.63 3.36
C LYS A 41 1.69 15.03 2.24
N PRO A 42 0.52 14.44 2.55
CA PRO A 42 -0.44 14.00 1.53
C PRO A 42 -0.83 15.11 0.54
N GLY A 43 -0.88 16.35 1.05
CA GLY A 43 -1.16 17.53 0.25
C GLY A 43 -0.14 17.79 -0.86
N ASP A 44 1.11 17.38 -0.67
CA ASP A 44 2.20 17.57 -1.63
C ASP A 44 2.12 16.63 -2.83
N LEU A 45 1.38 15.52 -2.71
CA LEU A 45 1.26 14.56 -3.79
C LEU A 45 0.41 15.14 -4.94
N PRO A 46 0.92 15.07 -6.19
CA PRO A 46 0.17 15.54 -7.36
C PRO A 46 -1.01 14.62 -7.66
N GLN A 47 -2.08 15.22 -8.19
CA GLN A 47 -3.25 14.46 -8.62
C GLN A 47 -2.93 13.63 -9.87
N GLY A 48 -3.47 12.41 -9.93
CA GLY A 48 -3.31 11.53 -11.10
C GLY A 48 -1.99 10.76 -11.17
N ILE A 49 -1.11 10.92 -10.18
CA ILE A 49 0.12 10.14 -10.06
C ILE A 49 -0.05 9.08 -8.97
N SER A 50 0.42 7.87 -9.27
CA SER A 50 0.49 6.77 -8.30
C SER A 50 1.90 6.63 -7.78
N PHE A 51 2.02 6.34 -6.49
CA PHE A 51 3.26 6.12 -5.79
C PHE A 51 3.24 4.72 -5.19
N CYS A 52 4.42 4.13 -4.99
CA CYS A 52 4.60 2.98 -4.10
C CYS A 52 5.82 3.22 -3.22
N LEU A 53 5.76 2.70 -2.00
CA LEU A 53 6.90 2.73 -1.08
C LEU A 53 7.96 1.76 -1.58
N GLU A 54 9.19 2.24 -1.72
CA GLU A 54 10.37 1.42 -2.02
C GLU A 54 11.07 1.05 -0.70
N GLY A 55 11.00 -0.22 -0.34
CA GLY A 55 11.53 -0.74 0.92
C GLY A 55 10.65 -0.35 2.12
N GLU A 56 11.29 0.18 3.15
CA GLU A 56 10.67 0.51 4.44
C GLU A 56 10.65 2.02 4.67
N LEU A 57 9.77 2.45 5.56
CA LEU A 57 9.81 3.75 6.20
C LEU A 57 11.06 3.85 7.07
N THR A 58 11.47 5.07 7.43
CA THR A 58 12.62 5.27 8.32
C THR A 58 12.37 4.74 9.75
N THR A 59 11.11 4.48 10.10
CA THR A 59 10.70 3.78 11.32
C THR A 59 10.96 2.27 11.28
N GLY A 60 11.37 1.72 10.13
CA GLY A 60 11.55 0.28 9.89
C GLY A 60 10.27 -0.46 9.54
N LEU A 61 9.14 0.25 9.39
CA LEU A 61 7.88 -0.34 8.97
C LEU A 61 7.79 -0.42 7.43
N GLY A 62 7.34 -1.55 6.92
CA GLY A 62 7.14 -1.80 5.49
C GLY A 62 5.86 -2.55 5.23
N PHE A 63 5.41 -2.55 3.97
CA PHE A 63 4.34 -3.46 3.54
C PHE A 63 4.86 -4.89 3.52
N TYR A 64 3.97 -5.86 3.74
CA TYR A 64 4.32 -7.26 3.60
C TYR A 64 4.83 -7.57 2.18
N PRO A 65 5.78 -8.50 2.01
CA PRO A 65 6.34 -8.82 0.69
C PRO A 65 5.29 -9.22 -0.36
N GLU A 66 4.22 -9.89 0.07
CA GLU A 66 3.08 -10.26 -0.79
C GLU A 66 2.21 -9.06 -1.20
N ASP A 67 2.24 -7.95 -0.45
CA ASP A 67 1.37 -6.81 -0.63
C ASP A 67 2.00 -5.74 -1.53
N HIS A 68 1.66 -5.78 -2.81
CA HIS A 68 2.02 -4.72 -3.74
C HIS A 68 1.04 -3.55 -3.60
N VAL A 69 1.45 -2.54 -2.85
CA VAL A 69 0.64 -1.36 -2.54
C VAL A 69 1.02 -0.18 -3.41
N THR A 70 0.01 0.41 -4.05
CA THR A 70 0.13 1.72 -4.69
C THR A 70 -0.83 2.69 -4.04
N PHE A 71 -0.43 3.94 -3.86
CA PHE A 71 -1.27 4.99 -3.30
C PHE A 71 -1.29 6.21 -4.20
N SER A 72 -2.39 6.96 -4.15
CA SER A 72 -2.58 8.17 -4.97
C SER A 72 -3.59 9.09 -4.33
N LYS A 73 -3.50 10.38 -4.67
CA LYS A 73 -4.48 11.36 -4.21
C LYS A 73 -5.87 11.06 -4.76
N GLY A 74 -6.86 11.12 -3.88
CA GLY A 74 -8.27 10.98 -4.22
C GLY A 74 -8.75 12.06 -5.21
N LYS A 75 -9.87 11.80 -5.88
CA LYS A 75 -10.42 12.72 -6.90
C LYS A 75 -10.76 14.10 -6.33
N ASN A 76 -11.20 14.14 -5.08
CA ASN A 76 -11.54 15.36 -4.33
C ASN A 76 -10.30 16.05 -3.71
N GLY A 77 -9.12 15.42 -3.77
CA GLY A 77 -7.89 15.97 -3.21
C GLY A 77 -7.75 15.86 -1.70
N THR A 78 -8.75 15.33 -0.98
CA THR A 78 -8.77 15.26 0.48
C THR A 78 -8.42 13.89 1.04
N SER A 79 -8.28 12.89 0.18
CA SER A 79 -8.03 11.51 0.57
C SER A 79 -6.84 10.89 -0.12
N LEU A 80 -6.39 9.75 0.39
CA LEU A 80 -5.45 8.85 -0.27
C LEU A 80 -6.12 7.51 -0.56
N ASN A 81 -6.13 7.16 -1.83
CA ASN A 81 -6.62 5.89 -2.33
C ASN A 81 -5.47 4.89 -2.40
N PHE A 82 -5.64 3.74 -1.75
CA PHE A 82 -4.70 2.63 -1.73
C PHE A 82 -5.24 1.49 -2.58
N LYS A 83 -4.48 1.07 -3.59
CA LYS A 83 -4.78 -0.12 -4.38
C LYS A 83 -3.76 -1.19 -4.01
N VAL A 84 -4.26 -2.37 -3.68
CA VAL A 84 -3.45 -3.47 -3.18
C VAL A 84 -3.65 -4.68 -4.07
N SER A 85 -2.53 -5.28 -4.44
CA SER A 85 -2.49 -6.61 -5.04
C SER A 85 -1.66 -7.51 -4.13
N SER A 86 -2.35 -8.34 -3.33
CA SER A 86 -1.68 -9.39 -2.54
C SER A 86 -1.42 -10.58 -3.45
N ILE A 87 -0.16 -10.98 -3.59
CA ILE A 87 0.28 -12.09 -4.45
C ILE A 87 0.98 -13.13 -3.58
N TYR A 88 0.38 -14.32 -3.51
CA TYR A 88 0.91 -15.43 -2.76
C TYR A 88 1.47 -16.47 -3.73
N HIS A 89 2.80 -16.62 -3.77
CA HIS A 89 3.47 -17.65 -4.56
C HIS A 89 3.58 -18.94 -3.75
N TYR A 90 3.05 -20.04 -4.28
CA TYR A 90 2.98 -21.31 -3.54
C TYR A 90 4.35 -21.89 -3.18
N HIS A 91 5.37 -21.59 -3.99
CA HIS A 91 6.73 -22.10 -3.81
C HIS A 91 7.59 -21.24 -2.86
N GLU A 92 7.16 -20.02 -2.55
CA GLU A 92 7.88 -19.10 -1.64
C GLU A 92 7.33 -19.20 -0.20
N TRP A 93 6.20 -19.88 -0.03
CA TRP A 93 5.56 -20.01 1.26
C TRP A 93 6.38 -20.87 2.22
N ASP A 94 6.61 -20.35 3.43
CA ASP A 94 7.46 -20.98 4.44
C ASP A 94 6.88 -22.30 5.01
N GLY A 95 5.59 -22.54 4.80
CA GLY A 95 4.89 -23.74 5.27
C GLY A 95 4.56 -23.75 6.76
N ILE A 96 4.79 -22.65 7.50
CA ILE A 96 4.48 -22.57 8.93
C ILE A 96 2.97 -22.63 9.17
N PHE A 97 2.19 -22.02 8.27
CA PHE A 97 0.73 -22.07 8.26
C PHE A 97 0.20 -22.58 6.92
N SER A 98 -1.07 -22.97 6.86
CA SER A 98 -1.69 -23.33 5.59
C SER A 98 -1.91 -22.08 4.74
N LEU A 99 -1.25 -21.99 3.59
CA LEU A 99 -1.42 -20.86 2.67
C LEU A 99 -2.86 -20.72 2.18
N ASP A 100 -3.51 -21.84 1.85
CA ASP A 100 -4.92 -21.83 1.46
C ASP A 100 -5.81 -21.26 2.58
N TYR A 101 -5.53 -21.60 3.83
CA TYR A 101 -6.26 -21.05 4.97
C TYR A 101 -6.03 -19.53 5.10
N THR A 102 -4.78 -19.07 5.00
CA THR A 102 -4.42 -17.65 5.01
C THR A 102 -5.16 -16.87 3.92
N ILE A 103 -5.12 -17.35 2.68
CA ILE A 103 -5.82 -16.74 1.54
C ILE A 103 -7.33 -16.68 1.77
N GLN A 104 -7.94 -17.78 2.21
CA GLN A 104 -9.39 -17.80 2.45
C GLN A 104 -9.80 -16.91 3.63
N LYS A 105 -8.98 -16.82 4.69
CA LYS A 105 -9.20 -15.90 5.82
C LYS A 105 -9.17 -14.46 5.34
N ARG A 106 -8.09 -14.05 4.67
CA ARG A 106 -7.93 -12.68 4.14
C ARG A 106 -9.05 -12.32 3.18
N LYS A 107 -9.38 -13.20 2.22
CA LYS A 107 -10.51 -13.03 1.30
C LYS A 107 -11.82 -12.82 2.03
N ARG A 108 -12.10 -13.61 3.08
CA ARG A 108 -13.33 -13.48 3.87
C ARG A 108 -13.40 -12.10 4.54
N VAL A 109 -12.34 -11.65 5.20
CA VAL A 109 -12.28 -10.32 5.83
C VAL A 109 -12.52 -9.22 4.79
N LEU A 110 -11.86 -9.29 3.64
CA LEU A 110 -12.03 -8.33 2.54
C LEU A 110 -13.46 -8.30 1.98
N GLN A 111 -14.17 -9.42 1.98
CA GLN A 111 -15.55 -9.51 1.49
C GLN A 111 -16.60 -9.07 2.52
N GLN A 112 -16.26 -9.07 3.80
CA GLN A 112 -17.17 -8.75 4.91
C GLN A 112 -16.99 -7.32 5.44
N SER A 113 -15.79 -6.76 5.30
CA SER A 113 -15.48 -5.41 5.78
C SER A 113 -16.03 -4.34 4.84
N ASP A 114 -16.60 -3.29 5.42
CA ASP A 114 -17.02 -2.07 4.72
C ASP A 114 -15.86 -1.11 4.43
N GLN A 115 -14.70 -1.35 5.04
CA GLN A 115 -13.50 -0.53 4.89
C GLN A 115 -12.74 -0.80 3.59
N PHE A 116 -13.01 -1.94 2.95
CA PHE A 116 -12.35 -2.36 1.71
C PHE A 116 -13.37 -2.55 0.60
N THR A 117 -12.96 -2.22 -0.62
CA THR A 117 -13.65 -2.67 -1.82
C THR A 117 -12.90 -3.83 -2.42
N PHE A 118 -13.45 -5.04 -2.27
CA PHE A 118 -12.92 -6.24 -2.87
C PHE A 118 -13.17 -6.26 -4.39
N VAL A 119 -12.11 -6.44 -5.18
CA VAL A 119 -12.18 -6.38 -6.65
C VAL A 119 -12.12 -7.76 -7.27
N ALA A 120 -11.14 -8.59 -6.91
CA ALA A 120 -10.95 -9.89 -7.54
C ALA A 120 -10.19 -10.88 -6.66
N HIS A 121 -10.48 -12.17 -6.86
CA HIS A 121 -9.67 -13.31 -6.45
C HIS A 121 -9.35 -14.12 -7.71
N VAL A 122 -8.07 -14.25 -8.03
CA VAL A 122 -7.61 -15.00 -9.20
C VAL A 122 -6.62 -16.05 -8.73
N GLN A 123 -7.01 -17.31 -8.83
CA GLN A 123 -6.13 -18.45 -8.60
C GLN A 123 -5.47 -18.85 -9.92
N ARG A 124 -4.15 -19.01 -9.88
CA ARG A 124 -3.32 -19.53 -10.98
C ARG A 124 -2.62 -20.80 -10.52
N GLU A 125 -1.85 -21.41 -11.42
CA GLU A 125 -1.11 -22.64 -11.13
C GLU A 125 -0.03 -22.43 -10.06
N ASP A 126 0.65 -21.29 -10.09
CA ASP A 126 1.83 -20.98 -9.27
C ASP A 126 1.58 -19.95 -8.16
N CYS A 127 0.44 -19.26 -8.20
CA CYS A 127 0.11 -18.23 -7.24
C CYS A 127 -1.39 -17.94 -7.10
N THR A 128 -1.75 -17.21 -6.05
CA THR A 128 -3.07 -16.59 -5.89
C THR A 128 -2.95 -15.09 -5.76
N HIS A 129 -3.81 -14.36 -6.47
CA HIS A 129 -3.91 -12.90 -6.40
C HIS A 129 -5.22 -12.49 -5.73
N LEU A 130 -5.12 -11.59 -4.75
CA LEU A 130 -6.25 -10.82 -4.23
C LEU A 130 -6.07 -9.36 -4.63
N ARG A 131 -7.11 -8.75 -5.20
CA ARG A 131 -7.12 -7.34 -5.57
C ARG A 131 -8.22 -6.62 -4.81
N PHE A 132 -7.87 -5.51 -4.19
CA PHE A 132 -8.80 -4.67 -3.45
C PHE A 132 -8.25 -3.25 -3.35
N PHE A 133 -9.09 -2.34 -2.86
CA PHE A 133 -8.66 -0.99 -2.54
C PHE A 133 -9.37 -0.48 -1.29
N PHE A 134 -8.79 0.52 -0.66
CA PHE A 134 -9.38 1.26 0.44
C PHE A 134 -8.95 2.72 0.36
N GLU A 135 -9.59 3.57 1.16
CA GLU A 135 -9.35 5.00 1.20
C GLU A 135 -9.08 5.42 2.63
N LEU A 136 -8.04 6.24 2.82
CA LEU A 136 -7.80 6.95 4.08
C LEU A 136 -8.10 8.43 3.86
N GLN A 137 -8.64 9.09 4.90
CA GLN A 137 -8.87 10.53 4.92
C GLN A 137 -7.82 11.17 5.83
N PRO A 138 -6.71 11.69 5.29
CA PRO A 138 -5.73 12.42 6.06
C PRO A 138 -6.31 13.67 6.72
N THR A 139 -5.80 14.02 7.89
CA THR A 139 -5.94 15.37 8.44
C THR A 139 -4.82 16.28 7.88
N GLU A 140 -4.99 17.60 7.96
CA GLU A 140 -4.00 18.57 7.45
C GLU A 140 -2.65 18.51 8.20
N GLU A 141 -2.67 17.99 9.43
CA GLU A 141 -1.48 17.89 10.28
C GLU A 141 -0.68 16.63 10.02
N GLN A 142 -1.30 15.58 9.46
CA GLN A 142 -0.64 14.29 9.25
C GLN A 142 0.46 14.37 8.18
N SER A 143 1.60 13.78 8.52
CA SER A 143 2.68 13.44 7.61
C SER A 143 2.29 12.26 6.71
N LEU A 144 2.98 12.12 5.57
CA LEU A 144 2.76 10.96 4.70
C LEU A 144 3.15 9.65 5.39
N VAL A 145 4.21 9.65 6.22
CA VAL A 145 4.65 8.50 7.01
C VAL A 145 3.51 7.96 7.87
N GLU A 146 2.90 8.81 8.70
CA GLU A 146 1.81 8.39 9.60
C GLU A 146 0.67 7.71 8.83
N ILE A 147 0.37 8.17 7.61
CA ILE A 147 -0.71 7.58 6.80
C ILE A 147 -0.29 6.27 6.15
N LEU A 148 0.98 6.14 5.74
CA LEU A 148 1.51 4.88 5.26
C LEU A 148 1.55 3.84 6.39
N GLU A 149 1.92 4.23 7.61
CA GLU A 149 1.84 3.36 8.79
C GLU A 149 0.40 2.95 9.10
N MET A 150 -0.55 3.89 9.06
CA MET A 150 -1.98 3.56 9.18
C MET A 150 -2.44 2.57 8.09
N ALA A 151 -1.95 2.72 6.86
CA ALA A 151 -2.24 1.78 5.78
C ALA A 151 -1.64 0.39 6.04
N MET A 152 -0.42 0.30 6.58
CA MET A 152 0.22 -0.96 6.97
C MET A 152 -0.56 -1.64 8.12
N ILE A 153 -0.95 -0.89 9.15
CA ILE A 153 -1.78 -1.39 10.25
C ILE A 153 -3.10 -1.92 9.70
N ARG A 154 -3.77 -1.15 8.84
CA ARG A 154 -5.02 -1.56 8.18
C ARG A 154 -4.87 -2.86 7.39
N LEU A 155 -3.73 -3.08 6.75
CA LEU A 155 -3.45 -4.33 6.04
C LEU A 155 -3.13 -5.50 6.97
N SER A 156 -2.42 -5.27 8.08
CA SER A 156 -2.16 -6.32 9.08
C SER A 156 -3.43 -6.84 9.76
N GLU A 157 -4.46 -6.00 9.89
CA GLU A 157 -5.78 -6.40 10.42
C GLU A 157 -6.44 -7.48 9.55
N LEU A 158 -6.09 -7.58 8.26
CA LEU A 158 -6.61 -8.61 7.36
C LEU A 158 -6.13 -10.02 7.73
N GLU A 159 -4.94 -10.12 8.31
CA GLU A 159 -4.37 -11.38 8.78
C GLU A 159 -4.91 -11.76 10.16
N GLY A 160 -5.62 -10.84 10.83
CA GLY A 160 -6.25 -11.07 12.12
C GLY A 160 -5.24 -11.59 13.16
N TYR A 161 -4.15 -10.85 13.36
CA TYR A 161 -3.51 -10.88 14.67
C TYR A 161 -4.57 -10.39 15.65
N ASP A 162 -5.24 -11.33 16.30
CA ASP A 162 -6.01 -11.02 17.50
C ASP A 162 -5.01 -10.42 18.49
N CYS A 163 -4.99 -9.09 18.62
CA CYS A 163 -4.43 -8.41 19.78
C CYS A 163 -5.30 -8.67 21.04
N GLN A 164 -5.98 -9.81 21.09
CA GLN A 164 -6.69 -10.36 22.23
C GLN A 164 -6.05 -11.69 22.59
N HIS A 165 -4.83 -11.61 23.13
CA HIS A 165 -4.53 -12.46 24.28
C HIS A 165 -5.34 -11.88 25.45
N GLU A 166 -6.64 -12.19 25.50
CA GLU A 166 -7.32 -12.25 26.78
C GLU A 166 -6.64 -13.37 27.57
N ASP A 167 -6.09 -12.99 28.73
CA ASP A 167 -5.55 -13.91 29.72
C ASP A 167 -6.48 -15.11 29.90
N PRO A 168 -5.98 -16.36 29.89
CA PRO A 168 -6.76 -17.46 30.42
C PRO A 168 -6.74 -17.32 31.95
N GLU A 169 -7.76 -16.69 32.52
CA GLU A 169 -8.13 -16.93 33.91
C GLU A 169 -8.46 -18.42 34.08
N PHE A 170 -7.50 -19.19 34.61
CA PHE A 170 -7.73 -20.45 35.33
C PHE A 170 -6.74 -20.59 36.48
#